data_AF-A0A965FK63-F1
#
_entry.id   AF-A0A965FK63-F1
#
_cell.length_a   1.000
_cell.length_b   1.000
_cell.length_c   1.000
_cell.angle_alpha   90.00
_cell.angle_beta   90.00
_cell.angle_gamma   90.00
#
_symmetry.space_group_name_H-M   'P 1'
#
loop_
_entity.id
_entity.type
_entity.pdbx_description
1 polymer ?
#
loop_
_entity_poly.entity_id
_entity_poly.type
_entity_poly.pdbx_seq_one_letter_code
_entity_poly.pdbx_strand_id
1 'polypeptide(L)'
;KSFVNAHGLRHCLIEHLQQNELYVANDIVLGNDSVNGILLYGTNAVGKTSFIRAIGIAIVMAQAGLYVPCSSFEYLPYKYIFTRILGNDNIFKGLSTFAVEMSELRTILRLADEKSIVLGDELCSGTESISATSIFVAGVKQLEEKNTSFIFATHLHEIVGYDEIRDLKSVLLKHMSVMYDRKNDKLIYDRKLKDGPGDNMYGLEVCKSLNLPASFLELAHNIRMKYHPVSGSILSLKTSHYNAKKIVGICEMCKKEMGQEVHHLQHQREANEKGVIQVENETPFHKNNVANLMSLCEKCHNNIHSETKVKHKKVKTSKGIELF
;
A
#
# COMPACT_ATOMS: atom_id res chain seq x y z
N LYS A 1 10.93 16.44 24.30
CA LYS A 1 10.30 15.34 23.54
C LYS A 1 11.40 14.37 23.15
N SER A 2 11.22 13.08 23.40
CA SER A 2 12.20 12.05 23.04
C SER A 2 12.14 11.76 21.55
N PHE A 3 13.29 11.47 20.95
CA PHE A 3 13.39 11.25 19.51
C PHE A 3 14.49 10.25 19.19
N VAL A 4 14.44 9.68 17.99
CA VAL A 4 15.51 8.88 17.40
C VAL A 4 15.70 9.26 15.93
N ASN A 5 16.96 9.42 15.54
CA ASN A 5 17.41 9.63 14.18
C ASN A 5 18.58 8.66 13.93
N ALA A 6 18.33 7.62 13.13
CA ALA A 6 19.32 6.60 12.82
C ALA A 6 19.51 6.48 11.31
N HIS A 7 20.78 6.47 10.89
CA HIS A 7 21.16 6.20 9.50
C HIS A 7 21.79 4.82 9.38
N GLY A 8 21.39 4.05 8.38
CA GLY A 8 21.90 2.71 8.13
C GLY A 8 21.64 1.74 9.29
N LEU A 9 20.47 1.83 9.94
CA LEU A 9 20.10 0.95 11.04
C LEU A 9 19.97 -0.50 10.58
N ARG A 10 20.57 -1.40 11.36
CA ARG A 10 20.58 -2.85 11.14
C ARG A 10 20.09 -3.58 12.39
N HIS A 11 19.59 -4.79 12.21
CA HIS A 11 19.23 -5.65 13.33
C HIS A 11 20.46 -6.46 13.76
N CYS A 12 21.05 -6.14 14.92
CA CYS A 12 22.31 -6.76 15.39
C CYS A 12 22.32 -8.29 15.36
N LEU A 13 21.24 -8.95 15.81
CA LEU A 13 21.17 -10.42 15.78
C LEU A 13 20.98 -10.99 14.37
N ILE A 14 20.09 -10.41 13.55
CA ILE A 14 19.82 -10.94 12.20
C ILE A 14 21.04 -10.73 11.31
N GLU A 15 21.70 -9.56 11.38
CA GLU A 15 22.95 -9.29 10.64
C GLU A 15 24.05 -10.30 10.98
N HIS A 16 24.13 -10.75 12.24
CA HIS A 16 25.13 -11.72 12.67
C HIS A 16 24.77 -13.16 12.31
N LEU A 17 23.50 -13.55 12.45
CA LEU A 17 23.03 -14.92 12.24
C LEU A 17 22.84 -15.26 10.76
N GLN A 18 22.37 -14.30 9.96
CA GLN A 18 22.15 -14.51 8.53
C GLN A 18 23.46 -14.32 7.77
N GLN A 19 24.05 -15.43 7.31
CA GLN A 19 25.31 -15.42 6.55
C GLN A 19 25.10 -15.59 5.04
N ASN A 20 23.89 -15.92 4.61
CA ASN A 20 23.60 -16.21 3.20
C ASN A 20 23.21 -14.96 2.39
N GLU A 21 22.92 -13.84 3.05
CA GLU A 21 22.60 -12.56 2.41
C GLU A 21 23.08 -11.39 3.26
N LEU A 22 23.37 -10.26 2.62
CA LEU A 22 23.69 -9.02 3.32
C LEU A 22 22.43 -8.39 3.90
N TYR A 23 22.54 -7.87 5.13
CA TYR A 23 21.44 -7.15 5.75
C TYR A 23 21.17 -5.81 5.04
N VAL A 24 19.91 -5.54 4.70
CA VAL A 24 19.50 -4.27 4.10
C VAL A 24 19.27 -3.22 5.18
N ALA A 25 20.20 -2.26 5.29
CA ALA A 25 20.15 -1.19 6.27
C ALA A 25 19.11 -0.11 5.90
N ASN A 26 18.44 0.46 6.91
CA ASN A 26 17.37 1.43 6.73
C ASN A 26 17.55 2.68 7.60
N ASP A 27 17.18 3.83 7.06
CA ASP A 27 17.20 5.10 7.79
C ASP A 27 15.84 5.33 8.47
N ILE A 28 15.85 5.97 9.63
CA ILE A 28 14.63 6.25 10.38
C ILE A 28 14.77 7.53 11.20
N VAL A 29 13.72 8.34 11.17
CA VAL A 29 13.56 9.52 12.03
C VAL A 29 12.18 9.44 12.66
N LEU A 30 12.11 9.52 13.98
CA LEU A 30 10.86 9.43 14.74
C LEU A 30 10.94 10.25 16.02
N GLY A 31 9.85 10.94 16.36
CA GLY A 31 9.73 11.76 17.57
C GLY A 31 10.32 13.17 17.47
N ASN A 32 10.83 13.58 16.30
CA ASN A 32 11.28 14.96 16.09
C ASN A 32 10.07 15.91 15.91
N ASP A 33 10.32 17.19 15.63
CA ASP A 33 9.25 18.19 15.49
C ASP A 33 8.37 17.98 14.25
N SER A 34 8.86 17.21 13.26
CA SER A 34 8.15 16.95 12.00
C SER A 34 7.42 15.62 11.93
N VAL A 35 7.89 14.59 12.64
CA VAL A 35 7.42 13.20 12.50
C VAL A 35 7.21 12.58 13.87
N ASN A 36 5.95 12.36 14.23
CA ASN A 36 5.52 11.66 15.44
C ASN A 36 5.33 10.16 15.17
N GLY A 37 4.82 9.83 13.99
CA GLY A 37 4.31 8.50 13.70
C GLY A 37 4.73 7.96 12.33
N ILE A 38 4.87 6.65 12.23
CA ILE A 38 5.02 5.95 10.96
C ILE A 38 4.03 4.79 10.89
N LEU A 39 3.24 4.76 9.82
CA LEU A 39 2.45 3.59 9.43
C LEU A 39 3.24 2.83 8.36
N LEU A 40 3.70 1.64 8.71
CA LEU A 40 4.55 0.79 7.89
C LEU A 40 3.74 -0.31 7.21
N TYR A 41 3.57 -0.17 5.90
CA TYR A 41 2.86 -1.12 5.04
C TYR A 41 3.82 -2.11 4.39
N GLY A 42 3.25 -3.19 3.85
CA GLY A 42 3.97 -4.22 3.13
C GLY A 42 3.45 -5.61 3.48
N THR A 43 3.77 -6.62 2.67
CA THR A 43 3.35 -8.00 2.95
C THR A 43 4.05 -8.59 4.16
N ASN A 44 3.56 -9.73 4.61
CA ASN A 44 4.29 -10.51 5.60
C ASN A 44 5.63 -10.98 5.02
N ALA A 45 6.62 -11.18 5.90
CA ALA A 45 8.00 -11.55 5.57
C ALA A 45 8.89 -10.50 4.83
N VAL A 46 8.44 -9.26 4.59
CA VAL A 46 9.32 -8.20 4.02
C VAL A 46 10.28 -7.56 5.01
N GLY A 47 10.22 -7.97 6.28
CA GLY A 47 11.12 -7.47 7.33
C GLY A 47 10.56 -6.33 8.18
N LYS A 48 9.26 -6.00 8.11
CA LYS A 48 8.62 -4.96 8.95
C LYS A 48 8.88 -5.20 10.45
N THR A 49 8.54 -6.39 10.95
CA THR A 49 8.74 -6.79 12.35
C THR A 49 10.21 -6.73 12.75
N SER A 50 11.10 -7.23 11.88
CA SER A 50 12.55 -7.20 12.10
C SER A 50 13.06 -5.76 12.21
N PHE A 51 12.58 -4.86 11.35
CA PHE A 51 12.97 -3.46 11.39
C PHE A 51 12.46 -2.75 12.66
N ILE A 52 11.21 -2.96 13.04
CA ILE A 52 10.62 -2.42 14.28
C ILE A 52 11.40 -2.90 15.51
N ARG A 53 11.77 -4.20 15.56
CA ARG A 53 12.62 -4.76 16.62
C ARG A 53 14.01 -4.13 16.64
N ALA A 54 14.61 -3.88 15.46
CA ALA A 54 15.92 -3.25 15.36
C ALA A 54 15.93 -1.84 16.00
N ILE A 55 14.87 -1.05 15.79
CA ILE A 55 14.70 0.27 16.40
C ILE A 55 14.69 0.14 17.94
N GLY A 56 13.83 -0.73 18.47
CA GLY A 56 13.72 -0.94 19.92
C GLY A 56 15.03 -1.41 20.55
N ILE A 57 15.70 -2.39 19.93
CA ILE A 57 17.00 -2.89 20.41
C ILE A 57 18.05 -1.79 20.38
N ALA A 58 18.14 -1.00 19.30
CA ALA A 58 19.11 0.08 19.20
C ALA A 58 18.89 1.17 20.25
N ILE A 59 17.64 1.55 20.54
CA ILE A 59 17.33 2.50 21.62
C ILE A 59 17.79 1.95 22.98
N VAL A 60 17.49 0.68 23.28
CA VAL A 60 17.92 0.04 24.54
C VAL A 60 19.45 0.00 24.65
N MET A 61 20.14 -0.39 23.57
CA MET A 61 21.60 -0.42 23.52
C MET A 61 22.20 0.97 23.74
N ALA A 62 21.69 2.00 23.06
CA ALA A 62 22.17 3.37 23.19
C ALA A 62 21.94 3.91 24.62
N GLN A 63 20.79 3.62 25.24
CA GLN A 63 20.49 4.02 26.63
C GLN A 63 21.34 3.26 27.66
N ALA A 64 21.82 2.07 27.33
CA ALA A 64 22.78 1.32 28.14
C ALA A 64 24.23 1.78 27.94
N GLY A 65 24.49 2.75 27.05
CA GLY A 65 25.83 3.24 26.75
C GLY A 65 26.63 2.36 25.78
N LEU A 66 25.96 1.50 25.00
CA LEU A 66 26.58 0.64 24.00
C LEU A 66 26.60 1.28 22.62
N TYR A 67 27.57 0.89 21.79
CA TYR A 67 27.53 1.14 20.36
C TYR A 67 26.31 0.44 19.74
N VAL A 68 25.70 1.09 18.75
CA VAL A 68 24.52 0.60 18.04
C VAL A 68 24.84 0.19 16.59
N PRO A 69 24.13 -0.79 16.01
CA PRO A 69 24.41 -1.32 14.67
C PRO A 69 23.89 -0.39 13.56
N CYS A 70 24.46 0.81 13.44
CA CYS A 70 24.11 1.78 12.39
C CYS A 70 25.34 2.63 11.98
N SER A 71 25.21 3.48 10.97
CA SER A 71 26.29 4.40 10.58
C SER A 71 26.31 5.68 11.42
N SER A 72 25.14 6.15 11.87
CA SER A 72 25.01 7.22 12.86
C SER A 72 23.71 7.07 13.64
N PHE A 73 23.73 7.49 14.91
CA PHE A 73 22.58 7.43 15.81
C PHE A 73 22.56 8.68 16.69
N GLU A 74 21.57 9.52 16.49
CA GLU A 74 21.29 10.67 17.33
C GLU A 74 19.93 10.44 17.99
N TYR A 75 19.87 10.57 19.31
CA TYR A 75 18.62 10.30 20.03
C TYR A 75 18.55 11.08 21.34
N LEU A 76 17.33 11.28 21.81
CA LEU A 76 17.05 11.68 23.20
C LEU A 76 16.35 10.50 23.89
N PRO A 77 16.82 10.06 25.08
CA PRO A 77 16.28 8.87 25.74
C PRO A 77 14.77 8.85 25.91
N TYR A 78 14.17 7.69 25.65
CA TYR A 78 12.78 7.39 25.92
C TYR A 78 12.60 6.87 27.34
N LYS A 79 11.58 7.38 28.04
CA LYS A 79 11.19 6.95 29.38
C LYS A 79 10.44 5.62 29.35
N TYR A 80 9.60 5.41 28.33
CA TYR A 80 8.82 4.19 28.14
C TYR A 80 8.97 3.67 26.72
N ILE A 81 9.20 2.36 26.59
CA ILE A 81 9.18 1.63 25.33
C ILE A 81 8.01 0.64 25.41
N PHE A 82 6.96 0.89 24.65
CA PHE A 82 5.82 0.00 24.54
C PHE A 82 5.97 -0.88 23.31
N THR A 83 5.69 -2.17 23.46
CA THR A 83 5.73 -3.12 22.35
C THR A 83 4.41 -3.86 22.24
N ARG A 84 3.84 -3.88 21.05
CA ARG A 84 2.79 -4.82 20.65
C ARG A 84 3.33 -5.57 19.45
N ILE A 85 4.20 -6.53 19.69
CA ILE A 85 4.76 -7.38 18.63
C ILE A 85 4.33 -8.79 18.95
N LEU A 86 3.58 -9.42 18.04
CA LEU A 86 3.09 -10.79 18.21
C LEU A 86 4.29 -11.70 18.53
N GLY A 87 4.26 -12.29 19.72
CA GLY A 87 5.08 -13.42 20.13
C GLY A 87 4.20 -14.67 20.17
N ASN A 88 4.81 -15.86 20.19
CA ASN A 88 4.07 -17.13 20.26
C ASN A 88 2.91 -17.03 21.25
N ASP A 89 1.70 -17.24 20.74
CA ASP A 89 0.45 -17.05 21.47
C ASP A 89 0.49 -17.76 22.82
N ASN A 90 0.26 -16.98 23.88
CA ASN A 90 0.13 -17.53 25.21
C ASN A 90 -1.29 -18.08 25.35
N ILE A 91 -1.51 -19.30 24.86
CA ILE A 91 -2.77 -20.07 24.91
C ILE A 91 -3.31 -20.24 26.37
N PHE A 92 -2.50 -19.88 27.39
CA PHE A 92 -2.72 -20.21 28.79
C PHE A 92 -3.47 -19.19 29.66
N LYS A 93 -4.25 -18.27 29.08
CA LYS A 93 -5.24 -17.50 29.86
C LYS A 93 -6.51 -17.44 29.04
N GLY A 94 -7.64 -17.90 29.59
CA GLY A 94 -8.95 -17.99 28.92
C GLY A 94 -9.59 -16.65 28.50
N LEU A 95 -8.80 -15.73 27.95
CA LEU A 95 -9.20 -14.49 27.31
C LEU A 95 -9.02 -14.65 25.80
N SER A 96 -9.90 -14.04 25.01
CA SER A 96 -9.69 -13.97 23.56
C SER A 96 -8.42 -13.16 23.24
N THR A 97 -7.74 -13.52 22.15
CA THR A 97 -6.56 -12.78 21.65
C THR A 97 -6.85 -11.29 21.51
N PHE A 98 -8.06 -10.95 21.05
CA PHE A 98 -8.51 -9.56 20.94
C PHE A 98 -8.64 -8.85 22.30
N ALA A 99 -9.16 -9.51 23.33
CA ALA A 99 -9.27 -8.90 24.67
C ALA A 99 -7.90 -8.60 25.28
N VAL A 100 -6.92 -9.48 25.08
CA VAL A 100 -5.52 -9.24 25.49
C VAL A 100 -4.95 -8.03 24.75
N GLU A 101 -5.14 -7.99 23.44
CA GLU A 101 -4.70 -6.88 22.60
C GLU A 101 -5.32 -5.53 23.01
N MET A 102 -6.62 -5.50 23.32
CA MET A 102 -7.29 -4.29 23.80
C MET A 102 -6.80 -3.85 25.19
N SER A 103 -6.42 -4.79 26.05
CA SER A 103 -5.82 -4.48 27.35
C SER A 103 -4.41 -3.87 27.21
N GLU A 104 -3.62 -4.39 26.26
CA GLU A 104 -2.31 -3.84 25.89
C GLU A 104 -2.45 -2.43 25.31
N LEU A 105 -3.35 -2.25 24.33
CA LEU A 105 -3.66 -0.94 23.75
C LEU A 105 -4.13 0.06 24.82
N ARG A 106 -5.01 -0.35 25.73
CA ARG A 106 -5.46 0.48 26.87
C ARG A 106 -4.28 0.95 27.72
N THR A 107 -3.32 0.06 27.98
CA THR A 107 -2.13 0.40 28.78
C THR A 107 -1.25 1.42 28.05
N ILE A 108 -1.01 1.20 26.76
CA ILE A 108 -0.28 2.12 25.89
C ILE A 108 -0.95 3.49 25.90
N LEU A 109 -2.24 3.55 25.56
CA LEU A 109 -2.99 4.80 25.49
C LEU A 109 -3.05 5.53 26.84
N ARG A 110 -3.05 4.82 27.97
CA ARG A 110 -3.07 5.45 29.29
C ARG A 110 -1.72 6.06 29.69
N LEU A 111 -0.61 5.41 29.34
CA LEU A 111 0.71 5.75 29.86
C LEU A 111 1.60 6.49 28.88
N ALA A 112 1.33 6.40 27.58
CA ALA A 112 2.13 7.04 26.56
C ALA A 112 2.08 8.58 26.66
N ASP A 113 3.24 9.19 26.46
CA ASP A 113 3.52 10.62 26.50
C ASP A 113 4.60 11.00 25.46
N GLU A 114 5.03 12.27 25.45
CA GLU A 114 6.04 12.78 24.51
C GLU A 114 7.47 12.25 24.77
N LYS A 115 7.64 11.41 25.79
CA LYS A 115 8.88 10.69 26.12
C LYS A 115 8.73 9.19 25.95
N SER A 116 7.67 8.75 25.27
CA SER A 116 7.36 7.35 25.02
C SER A 116 7.54 7.00 23.54
N ILE A 117 7.92 5.75 23.29
CA ILE A 117 7.89 5.14 21.95
C ILE A 117 7.00 3.90 21.92
N VAL A 118 6.17 3.77 20.90
CA VAL A 118 5.31 2.60 20.67
C VAL A 118 5.77 1.87 19.42
N LEU A 119 6.09 0.59 19.59
CA LEU A 119 6.55 -0.32 18.55
C LEU A 119 5.49 -1.41 18.34
N GLY A 120 4.61 -1.23 17.35
CA GLY A 120 3.49 -2.13 17.12
C GLY A 120 3.54 -2.87 15.79
N ASP A 121 3.08 -4.11 15.79
CA ASP A 121 3.00 -4.98 14.63
C ASP A 121 1.63 -5.68 14.62
N GLU A 122 0.88 -5.48 13.53
CA GLU A 122 -0.43 -6.09 13.29
C GLU A 122 -1.46 -5.87 14.43
N LEU A 123 -1.50 -4.64 14.97
CA LEU A 123 -2.51 -4.24 15.95
C LEU A 123 -3.93 -4.37 15.38
N CYS A 124 -4.83 -4.98 16.13
CA CYS A 124 -6.23 -5.29 15.80
C CYS A 124 -6.41 -6.38 14.73
N SER A 125 -5.45 -7.30 14.56
CA SER A 125 -5.57 -8.42 13.61
C SER A 125 -6.59 -9.49 14.04
N GLY A 126 -6.97 -9.54 15.33
CA GLY A 126 -7.87 -10.55 15.88
C GLY A 126 -9.37 -10.24 15.84
N THR A 127 -9.80 -9.17 15.15
CA THR A 127 -11.20 -8.72 15.09
C THR A 127 -11.63 -8.43 13.64
N GLU A 128 -12.92 -8.24 13.41
CA GLU A 128 -13.49 -7.85 12.12
C GLU A 128 -12.98 -6.49 11.63
N SER A 129 -12.78 -6.37 10.31
CA SER A 129 -12.09 -5.25 9.67
C SER A 129 -12.67 -3.86 9.98
N ILE A 130 -14.00 -3.76 10.15
CA ILE A 130 -14.67 -2.49 10.43
C ILE A 130 -14.28 -1.97 11.82
N SER A 131 -14.31 -2.85 12.83
CA SER A 131 -13.92 -2.49 14.19
C SER A 131 -12.40 -2.29 14.28
N ALA A 132 -11.62 -3.16 13.60
CA ALA A 132 -10.17 -3.06 13.56
C ALA A 132 -9.69 -1.70 13.04
N THR A 133 -10.22 -1.26 11.90
CA THR A 133 -9.84 0.04 11.32
C THR A 133 -10.24 1.20 12.22
N SER A 134 -11.46 1.18 12.74
CA SER A 134 -11.97 2.24 13.61
C SER A 134 -11.13 2.40 14.88
N ILE A 135 -10.83 1.29 15.57
CA ILE A 135 -10.02 1.28 16.79
C ILE A 135 -8.58 1.71 16.49
N PHE A 136 -7.99 1.20 15.40
CA PHE A 136 -6.62 1.52 15.01
C PHE A 136 -6.46 3.01 14.70
N VAL A 137 -7.35 3.58 13.89
CA VAL A 137 -7.33 4.99 13.50
C VAL A 137 -7.51 5.90 14.73
N ALA A 138 -8.46 5.57 15.61
CA ALA A 138 -8.65 6.30 16.86
C ALA A 138 -7.40 6.25 17.76
N GLY A 139 -6.74 5.09 17.85
CA GLY A 139 -5.50 4.91 18.60
C GLY A 139 -4.34 5.72 18.04
N VAL A 140 -4.14 5.72 16.72
CA VAL A 140 -3.13 6.53 16.03
C VAL A 140 -3.34 8.01 16.32
N LYS A 141 -4.58 8.50 16.20
CA LYS A 141 -4.93 9.90 16.47
C LYS A 141 -4.62 10.29 17.93
N GLN A 142 -4.99 9.45 18.91
CA GLN A 142 -4.70 9.74 20.32
C GLN A 142 -3.20 9.74 20.64
N LEU A 143 -2.41 8.88 20.01
CA LEU A 143 -0.95 8.87 20.19
C LEU A 143 -0.30 10.12 19.57
N GLU A 144 -0.81 10.55 18.43
CA GLU A 144 -0.38 11.78 17.76
C GLU A 144 -0.67 13.02 18.60
N GLU A 145 -1.89 13.15 19.14
CA GLU A 145 -2.30 14.26 20.03
C GLU A 145 -1.40 14.36 21.28
N LYS A 146 -0.88 13.22 21.75
CA LYS A 146 0.05 13.12 22.88
C LYS A 146 1.51 13.35 22.51
N ASN A 147 1.81 13.63 21.25
CA ASN A 147 3.18 13.74 20.73
C ASN A 147 4.05 12.51 21.01
N THR A 148 3.42 11.34 21.14
CA THR A 148 4.11 10.06 21.35
C THR A 148 4.83 9.64 20.07
N SER A 149 6.05 9.11 20.18
CA SER A 149 6.72 8.47 19.03
C SER A 149 6.08 7.12 18.75
N PHE A 150 5.69 6.80 17.52
CA PHE A 150 5.18 5.47 17.22
C PHE A 150 5.52 4.95 15.83
N ILE A 151 5.68 3.63 15.71
CA ILE A 151 5.71 2.93 14.43
C ILE A 151 4.78 1.72 14.51
N PHE A 152 3.84 1.64 13.57
CA PHE A 152 2.92 0.52 13.46
C PHE A 152 3.08 -0.16 12.10
N ALA A 153 3.45 -1.44 12.11
CA ALA A 153 3.28 -2.28 10.93
C ALA A 153 1.81 -2.67 10.79
N THR A 154 1.21 -2.40 9.63
CA THR A 154 -0.21 -2.64 9.38
C THR A 154 -0.47 -3.10 7.95
N HIS A 155 -1.52 -3.90 7.77
CA HIS A 155 -2.04 -4.32 6.48
C HIS A 155 -3.35 -3.58 6.11
N LEU A 156 -3.80 -2.65 6.96
CA LEU A 156 -5.05 -1.91 6.79
C LEU A 156 -4.89 -0.80 5.74
N HIS A 157 -4.76 -1.15 4.46
CA HIS A 157 -4.61 -0.16 3.38
C HIS A 157 -5.83 0.75 3.19
N GLU A 158 -7.00 0.33 3.67
CA GLU A 158 -8.24 1.12 3.57
C GLU A 158 -8.20 2.43 4.37
N ILE A 159 -7.45 2.48 5.48
CA ILE A 159 -7.36 3.68 6.32
C ILE A 159 -6.56 4.81 5.68
N VAL A 160 -5.78 4.52 4.64
CA VAL A 160 -4.99 5.54 3.90
C VAL A 160 -5.90 6.64 3.36
N GLY A 161 -7.14 6.30 3.03
CA GLY A 161 -8.13 7.25 2.51
C GLY A 161 -8.90 8.02 3.58
N TYR A 162 -8.75 7.67 4.87
CA TYR A 162 -9.55 8.26 5.95
C TYR A 162 -9.04 9.66 6.28
N ASP A 163 -9.96 10.61 6.46
CA ASP A 163 -9.60 12.00 6.74
C ASP A 163 -8.79 12.12 8.04
N GLU A 164 -9.12 11.32 9.06
CA GLU A 164 -8.41 11.24 10.33
C GLU A 164 -6.95 10.79 10.20
N ILE A 165 -6.57 10.11 9.13
CA ILE A 165 -5.17 9.74 8.84
C ILE A 165 -4.53 10.79 7.94
N ARG A 166 -5.25 11.28 6.93
CA ARG A 166 -4.74 12.26 5.96
C ARG A 166 -4.44 13.62 6.59
N ASP A 167 -5.17 14.00 7.63
CA ASP A 167 -4.98 15.27 8.33
C ASP A 167 -3.77 15.25 9.28
N LEU A 168 -3.24 14.06 9.63
CA LEU A 168 -2.09 13.90 10.52
C LEU A 168 -0.77 14.13 9.78
N LYS A 169 -0.37 15.40 9.66
CA LYS A 169 0.87 15.81 8.97
C LYS A 169 2.15 15.24 9.59
N SER A 170 2.10 14.92 10.88
CA SER A 170 3.21 14.34 11.64
C SER A 170 3.30 12.81 11.51
N VAL A 171 2.38 12.18 10.76
CA VAL A 171 2.33 10.73 10.56
C VAL A 171 2.67 10.41 9.11
N LEU A 172 3.75 9.66 8.91
CA LEU A 172 4.20 9.28 7.57
C LEU A 172 3.72 7.88 7.21
N LEU A 173 3.27 7.72 5.97
CA LEU A 173 3.03 6.41 5.38
C LEU A 173 4.34 5.94 4.74
N LYS A 174 4.79 4.75 5.12
CA LYS A 174 6.00 4.11 4.57
C LYS A 174 5.66 2.68 4.18
N HIS A 175 6.45 2.08 3.29
CA HIS A 175 6.28 0.68 2.94
C HIS A 175 7.60 -0.02 2.69
N MET A 176 7.56 -1.35 2.75
CA MET A 176 8.56 -2.27 2.22
C MET A 176 7.88 -3.15 1.16
N SER A 177 8.52 -3.33 0.01
CA SER A 177 7.88 -3.90 -1.18
C SER A 177 8.37 -5.32 -1.48
N VAL A 178 7.48 -6.14 -2.05
CA VAL A 178 7.86 -7.37 -2.76
C VAL A 178 7.57 -7.16 -4.23
N MET A 179 8.51 -7.56 -5.08
CA MET A 179 8.33 -7.52 -6.52
C MET A 179 8.36 -8.94 -7.07
N TYR A 180 7.40 -9.28 -7.92
CA TYR A 180 7.44 -10.53 -8.66
C TYR A 180 8.16 -10.33 -9.99
N ASP A 181 9.32 -10.97 -10.12
CA ASP A 181 10.06 -11.03 -11.37
C ASP A 181 9.44 -12.09 -12.28
N ARG A 182 8.62 -11.63 -13.23
CA ARG A 182 7.95 -12.49 -14.21
C ARG A 182 8.91 -13.26 -15.12
N LYS A 183 10.11 -12.73 -15.37
CA LYS A 183 11.05 -13.37 -16.31
C LYS A 183 11.71 -14.59 -15.68
N ASN A 184 12.00 -14.48 -14.38
CA ASN A 184 12.70 -15.52 -13.64
C ASN A 184 11.79 -16.33 -12.72
N ASP A 185 10.49 -16.01 -12.70
CA ASP A 185 9.46 -16.63 -11.85
C ASP A 185 9.84 -16.64 -10.35
N LYS A 186 10.24 -15.47 -9.83
CA LYS A 186 10.76 -15.33 -8.47
C LYS A 186 10.18 -14.10 -7.77
N LEU A 187 9.97 -14.20 -6.46
CA LEU A 187 9.76 -13.02 -5.63
C LEU A 187 11.09 -12.42 -5.20
N ILE A 188 11.19 -11.11 -5.33
CA ILE A 188 12.29 -10.29 -4.84
C ILE A 188 11.77 -9.48 -3.67
N TYR A 189 12.29 -9.76 -2.49
CA TYR A 189 11.97 -9.04 -1.26
C TYR A 189 12.84 -7.77 -1.17
N ASP A 190 12.26 -6.63 -1.50
CA ASP A 190 12.92 -5.34 -1.33
C ASP A 190 12.65 -4.80 0.06
N ARG A 191 13.58 -5.09 0.96
CA ARG A 191 13.52 -4.75 2.39
C ARG A 191 13.93 -3.29 2.66
N LYS A 192 14.01 -2.43 1.63
CA LYS A 192 14.27 -1.01 1.77
C LYS A 192 12.99 -0.25 2.09
N LEU A 193 13.05 0.59 3.11
CA LEU A 193 11.97 1.49 3.49
C LEU A 193 11.76 2.57 2.42
N LYS A 194 10.54 2.72 1.93
CA LYS A 194 10.14 3.69 0.91
C LYS A 194 8.95 4.53 1.37
N ASP A 195 8.79 5.69 0.76
CA ASP A 195 7.68 6.61 1.03
C ASP A 195 6.35 6.13 0.44
N GLY A 196 5.26 6.46 1.12
CA GLY A 196 3.91 6.11 0.75
C GLY A 196 3.48 4.73 1.26
N PRO A 197 2.19 4.39 1.09
CA PRO A 197 1.60 3.15 1.58
C PRO A 197 2.01 1.90 0.78
N GLY A 198 2.70 2.05 -0.36
CA GLY A 198 3.00 0.94 -1.27
C GLY A 198 1.75 0.38 -1.95
N ASP A 199 1.92 -0.69 -2.73
CA ASP A 199 0.76 -1.36 -3.34
C ASP A 199 0.07 -2.28 -2.32
N ASN A 200 -1.23 -2.50 -2.50
CA ASN A 200 -2.03 -3.44 -1.70
C ASN A 200 -2.17 -4.83 -2.38
N MET A 201 -1.33 -5.10 -3.38
CA MET A 201 -1.56 -6.11 -4.42
C MET A 201 -0.39 -7.08 -4.54
N TYR A 202 -0.21 -7.91 -3.51
CA TYR A 202 0.92 -8.84 -3.47
C TYR A 202 0.54 -10.27 -3.05
N GLY A 203 -0.65 -10.49 -2.48
CA GLY A 203 -1.04 -11.82 -1.97
C GLY A 203 -1.12 -12.88 -3.08
N LEU A 204 -1.70 -12.54 -4.23
CA LEU A 204 -1.81 -13.49 -5.36
C LEU A 204 -0.47 -13.69 -6.06
N GLU A 205 0.39 -12.67 -6.05
CA GLU A 205 1.76 -12.69 -6.54
C GLU A 205 2.61 -13.65 -5.69
N VAL A 206 2.40 -13.65 -4.37
CA VAL A 206 3.04 -14.63 -3.47
C VAL A 206 2.52 -16.04 -3.73
N CYS A 207 1.21 -16.22 -3.94
CA CYS A 207 0.67 -17.53 -4.29
C CYS A 207 1.19 -18.06 -5.64
N LYS A 208 1.48 -17.18 -6.60
CA LYS A 208 2.12 -17.55 -7.88
C LYS A 208 3.51 -18.17 -7.65
N SER A 209 4.35 -17.56 -6.83
CA SER A 209 5.69 -18.10 -6.56
C SER A 209 5.69 -19.39 -5.75
N LEU A 210 4.60 -19.67 -5.03
CA LEU A 210 4.39 -20.94 -4.32
C LEU A 210 3.87 -22.05 -5.25
N ASN A 211 3.77 -21.81 -6.56
CA ASN A 211 3.31 -22.76 -7.57
C ASN A 211 1.90 -23.31 -7.27
N LEU A 212 1.00 -22.47 -6.76
CA LEU A 212 -0.41 -22.85 -6.65
C LEU A 212 -1.01 -23.11 -8.05
N PRO A 213 -2.01 -24.00 -8.19
CA PRO A 213 -2.60 -24.33 -9.48
C PRO A 213 -3.07 -23.07 -10.23
N ALA A 214 -2.73 -22.97 -11.52
CA ALA A 214 -3.09 -21.81 -12.34
C ALA A 214 -4.61 -21.55 -12.36
N SER A 215 -5.41 -22.61 -12.38
CA SER A 215 -6.87 -22.53 -12.29
C SER A 215 -7.37 -21.93 -10.98
N PHE A 216 -6.71 -22.25 -9.85
CA PHE A 216 -7.01 -21.66 -8.55
C PHE A 216 -6.64 -20.17 -8.51
N LEU A 217 -5.46 -19.81 -9.02
CA LEU A 217 -4.99 -18.43 -9.07
C LEU A 217 -5.88 -17.56 -9.97
N GLU A 218 -6.31 -18.09 -11.11
CA GLU A 218 -7.25 -17.42 -12.00
C GLU A 218 -8.61 -17.21 -11.33
N LEU A 219 -9.14 -18.26 -10.67
CA LEU A 219 -10.38 -18.14 -9.90
C LEU A 219 -10.26 -17.10 -8.78
N ALA A 220 -9.18 -17.13 -7.99
CA ALA A 220 -8.95 -16.18 -6.90
C ALA A 220 -8.83 -14.73 -7.42
N HIS A 221 -8.15 -14.54 -8.55
CA HIS A 221 -8.08 -13.25 -9.24
C HIS A 221 -9.47 -12.78 -9.68
N ASN A 222 -10.26 -13.64 -10.32
CA ASN A 222 -11.61 -13.30 -10.80
C ASN A 222 -12.57 -12.97 -9.65
N ILE A 223 -12.52 -13.73 -8.54
CA ILE A 223 -13.28 -13.44 -7.32
C ILE A 223 -12.88 -12.06 -6.78
N ARG A 224 -11.58 -11.78 -6.66
CA ARG A 224 -11.09 -10.47 -6.19
C ARG A 224 -11.59 -9.34 -7.06
N MET A 225 -11.51 -9.48 -8.38
CA MET A 225 -11.96 -8.44 -9.33
C MET A 225 -13.47 -8.23 -9.27
N LYS A 226 -14.25 -9.29 -9.00
CA LYS A 226 -15.70 -9.22 -8.84
C LYS A 226 -16.12 -8.41 -7.62
N TYR A 227 -15.45 -8.58 -6.48
CA TYR A 227 -15.84 -7.95 -5.20
C TYR A 227 -15.03 -6.70 -4.84
N HIS A 228 -13.82 -6.55 -5.39
CA HIS A 228 -12.89 -5.45 -5.11
C HIS A 228 -12.28 -4.85 -6.40
N PRO A 229 -13.11 -4.27 -7.29
CA PRO A 229 -12.67 -3.80 -8.60
C PRO A 229 -11.65 -2.65 -8.52
N VAL A 230 -11.65 -1.85 -7.45
CA VAL A 230 -10.74 -0.70 -7.31
C VAL A 230 -9.31 -1.14 -6.93
N SER A 231 -9.11 -2.40 -6.52
CA SER A 231 -7.83 -2.87 -6.03
C SER A 231 -6.84 -3.28 -7.13
N GLY A 232 -7.24 -3.35 -8.41
CA GLY A 232 -6.40 -3.75 -9.54
C GLY A 232 -4.97 -3.16 -9.55
N SER A 233 -3.92 -3.99 -9.48
CA SER A 233 -2.57 -3.54 -9.83
C SER A 233 -2.60 -3.11 -11.29
N ILE A 234 -2.14 -1.89 -11.58
CA ILE A 234 -2.08 -1.37 -12.95
C ILE A 234 -1.30 -2.32 -13.88
N LEU A 235 -0.39 -3.12 -13.31
CA LEU A 235 0.44 -4.12 -14.01
C LEU A 235 -0.27 -5.45 -14.31
N SER A 236 -1.42 -5.73 -13.69
CA SER A 236 -2.23 -6.94 -13.96
C SER A 236 -3.42 -6.67 -14.89
N LEU A 237 -3.71 -5.40 -15.17
CA LEU A 237 -4.78 -5.01 -16.09
C LEU A 237 -4.46 -5.48 -17.51
N LYS A 238 -5.46 -6.05 -18.18
CA LYS A 238 -5.34 -6.48 -19.57
C LYS A 238 -5.06 -5.26 -20.45
N THR A 239 -4.15 -5.39 -21.41
CA THR A 239 -3.98 -4.39 -22.46
C THR A 239 -5.08 -4.55 -23.51
N SER A 240 -5.45 -3.46 -24.18
CA SER A 240 -6.40 -3.47 -25.28
C SER A 240 -5.88 -4.33 -26.43
N HIS A 241 -6.77 -5.11 -27.04
CA HIS A 241 -6.50 -5.80 -28.30
C HIS A 241 -6.14 -4.81 -29.44
N TYR A 242 -6.64 -3.56 -29.38
CA TYR A 242 -6.43 -2.56 -30.42
C TYR A 242 -5.09 -1.83 -30.29
N ASN A 243 -4.59 -1.64 -29.06
CA ASN A 243 -3.34 -0.92 -28.80
C ASN A 243 -2.74 -1.37 -27.47
N ALA A 244 -1.54 -1.97 -27.50
CA ALA A 244 -0.85 -2.45 -26.30
C ALA A 244 -0.57 -1.35 -25.25
N LYS A 245 -0.48 -0.08 -25.66
CA LYS A 245 -0.31 1.06 -24.74
C LYS A 245 -1.62 1.45 -24.02
N LYS A 246 -2.77 0.97 -24.49
CA LYS A 246 -4.07 1.22 -23.85
C LYS A 246 -4.35 0.10 -22.85
N ILE A 247 -4.42 0.46 -21.56
CA ILE A 247 -4.74 -0.47 -20.48
C ILE A 247 -6.26 -0.46 -20.23
N VAL A 248 -6.86 -1.65 -20.12
CA VAL A 248 -8.27 -1.82 -19.75
C VAL A 248 -8.38 -1.71 -18.23
N GLY A 249 -8.68 -0.52 -17.76
CA GLY A 249 -8.84 -0.20 -16.34
C GLY A 249 -10.29 0.12 -15.97
N ILE A 250 -10.47 0.99 -14.98
CA ILE A 250 -11.78 1.51 -14.57
C ILE A 250 -12.46 2.19 -15.78
N CYS A 251 -13.78 2.02 -15.87
CA CYS A 251 -14.62 2.64 -16.88
C CYS A 251 -14.39 4.16 -16.87
N GLU A 252 -13.93 4.71 -17.99
CA GLU A 252 -13.58 6.12 -18.12
C GLU A 252 -14.82 7.03 -18.17
N MET A 253 -16.02 6.45 -18.39
CA MET A 253 -17.27 7.19 -18.41
C MET A 253 -17.90 7.31 -17.01
N CYS A 254 -18.20 6.19 -16.35
CA CYS A 254 -18.84 6.25 -15.03
C CYS A 254 -17.85 6.41 -13.87
N LYS A 255 -16.55 6.13 -14.09
CA LYS A 255 -15.49 6.14 -13.07
C LYS A 255 -15.77 5.27 -11.83
N LYS A 256 -16.72 4.33 -11.94
CA LYS A 256 -17.23 3.50 -10.82
C LYS A 256 -17.00 2.01 -11.04
N GLU A 257 -17.27 1.50 -12.24
CA GLU A 257 -17.16 0.07 -12.58
C GLU A 257 -15.90 -0.22 -13.40
N MET A 258 -15.40 -1.45 -13.38
CA MET A 258 -14.30 -1.90 -14.24
C MET A 258 -14.73 -1.92 -15.72
N GLY A 259 -13.83 -1.49 -16.60
CA GLY A 259 -14.03 -1.64 -18.04
C GLY A 259 -13.94 -3.12 -18.44
N GLN A 260 -14.94 -3.61 -19.18
CA GLN A 260 -14.90 -4.96 -19.75
C GLN A 260 -14.32 -4.93 -21.16
N GLU A 261 -14.58 -3.85 -21.90
CA GLU A 261 -14.17 -3.70 -23.29
C GLU A 261 -13.54 -2.33 -23.56
N VAL A 262 -12.82 -2.26 -24.68
CA VAL A 262 -12.29 -1.00 -25.21
C VAL A 262 -13.11 -0.56 -26.39
N HIS A 263 -13.68 0.63 -26.27
CA HIS A 263 -14.54 1.26 -27.26
C HIS A 263 -13.77 2.34 -28.03
N HIS A 264 -14.07 2.45 -29.33
CA HIS A 264 -13.56 3.51 -30.20
C HIS A 264 -14.50 4.70 -30.17
N LEU A 265 -13.98 5.88 -29.85
CA LEU A 265 -14.79 7.11 -29.75
C LEU A 265 -15.26 7.61 -31.12
N GLN A 266 -14.39 7.51 -32.12
CA GLN A 266 -14.74 7.65 -33.53
C GLN A 266 -14.89 6.26 -34.16
N HIS A 267 -15.98 6.06 -34.89
CA HIS A 267 -16.35 4.75 -35.40
C HIS A 267 -15.32 4.19 -36.39
N GLN A 268 -15.01 2.90 -36.26
CA GLN A 268 -14.03 2.22 -37.11
C GLN A 268 -14.39 2.24 -38.59
N ARG A 269 -15.68 2.33 -38.93
CA ARG A 269 -16.18 2.42 -40.33
C ARG A 269 -15.75 3.69 -41.07
N GLU A 270 -15.33 4.72 -40.35
CA GLU A 270 -14.88 5.99 -40.91
C GLU A 270 -13.39 5.98 -41.26
N ALA A 271 -12.71 4.86 -40.98
CA ALA A 271 -11.31 4.69 -41.34
C ALA A 271 -11.19 4.25 -42.80
N ASN A 272 -10.21 4.83 -43.51
CA ASN A 272 -9.84 4.41 -44.86
C ASN A 272 -9.10 3.04 -44.85
N GLU A 273 -8.69 2.56 -46.02
CA GLU A 273 -7.97 1.28 -46.18
C GLU A 273 -6.67 1.18 -45.35
N LYS A 274 -6.06 2.32 -45.01
CA LYS A 274 -4.86 2.41 -44.15
C LYS A 274 -5.19 2.54 -42.66
N GLY A 275 -6.47 2.44 -42.28
CA GLY A 275 -6.92 2.55 -40.89
C GLY A 275 -6.91 3.98 -40.34
N VAL A 276 -6.85 5.00 -41.19
CA VAL A 276 -6.81 6.42 -40.79
C VAL A 276 -8.20 7.02 -40.87
N ILE A 277 -8.63 7.68 -39.79
CA ILE A 277 -9.88 8.44 -39.70
C ILE A 277 -9.55 9.91 -39.99
N GLN A 278 -10.32 10.53 -40.87
CA GLN A 278 -10.24 11.95 -41.20
C GLN A 278 -11.54 12.62 -40.77
N VAL A 279 -11.45 13.52 -39.79
CA VAL A 279 -12.57 14.32 -39.28
C VAL A 279 -12.41 15.74 -39.83
N GLU A 280 -13.50 16.39 -40.22
CA GLU A 280 -13.47 17.77 -40.70
C GLU A 280 -12.82 18.69 -39.65
N ASN A 281 -11.87 19.52 -40.07
CA ASN A 281 -11.10 20.44 -39.24
C ASN A 281 -10.19 19.82 -38.16
N GLU A 282 -9.87 18.52 -38.25
CA GLU A 282 -8.93 17.87 -37.34
C GLU A 282 -7.78 17.17 -38.07
N THR A 283 -6.66 16.98 -37.37
CA THR A 283 -5.53 16.21 -37.89
C THR A 283 -5.93 14.73 -38.04
N PRO A 284 -5.66 14.09 -39.18
CA PRO A 284 -5.98 12.68 -39.38
C PRO A 284 -5.21 11.80 -38.40
N PHE A 285 -5.86 10.76 -37.88
CA PHE A 285 -5.26 9.85 -36.90
C PHE A 285 -5.66 8.40 -37.16
N HIS A 286 -4.80 7.47 -36.72
CA HIS A 286 -5.09 6.04 -36.86
C HIS A 286 -6.21 5.61 -35.91
N LYS A 287 -7.14 4.77 -36.36
CA LYS A 287 -8.32 4.32 -35.59
C LYS A 287 -7.96 3.75 -34.22
N ASN A 288 -6.83 3.06 -34.10
CA ASN A 288 -6.35 2.46 -32.84
C ASN A 288 -5.46 3.39 -32.00
N ASN A 289 -5.43 4.69 -32.26
CA ASN A 289 -4.71 5.64 -31.40
C ASN A 289 -5.32 5.65 -29.99
N VAL A 290 -4.49 5.68 -28.94
CA VAL A 290 -4.93 5.71 -27.53
C VAL A 290 -5.91 6.85 -27.25
N ALA A 291 -5.76 7.98 -27.93
CA ALA A 291 -6.70 9.12 -27.82
C ALA A 291 -8.11 8.80 -28.32
N ASN A 292 -8.25 7.84 -29.25
CA ASN A 292 -9.53 7.37 -29.78
C ASN A 292 -10.10 6.16 -29.02
N LEU A 293 -9.38 5.63 -28.02
CA LEU A 293 -9.76 4.43 -27.30
C LEU A 293 -10.17 4.72 -25.85
N MET A 294 -11.19 4.00 -25.38
CA MET A 294 -11.76 4.16 -24.04
C MET A 294 -12.11 2.84 -23.41
N SER A 295 -11.77 2.66 -22.14
CA SER A 295 -12.22 1.49 -21.36
C SER A 295 -13.62 1.76 -20.82
N LEU A 296 -14.59 0.89 -21.12
CA LEU A 296 -16.00 1.04 -20.71
C LEU A 296 -16.53 -0.21 -20.03
N CYS A 297 -17.36 -0.03 -19.00
CA CYS A 297 -18.16 -1.12 -18.44
C CYS A 297 -19.34 -1.44 -19.36
N GLU A 298 -19.92 -2.62 -19.23
CA GLU A 298 -21.01 -3.12 -20.08
C GLU A 298 -22.22 -2.17 -20.13
N LYS A 299 -22.64 -1.63 -18.98
CA LYS A 299 -23.75 -0.65 -18.90
C LYS A 299 -23.44 0.62 -19.70
N CYS A 300 -22.24 1.16 -19.52
CA CYS A 300 -21.79 2.36 -20.20
C CYS A 300 -21.63 2.12 -21.71
N HIS A 301 -21.13 0.95 -22.09
CA HIS A 301 -21.01 0.55 -23.48
C HIS A 301 -22.38 0.46 -24.17
N ASN A 302 -23.35 -0.19 -23.53
CA ASN A 302 -24.71 -0.32 -24.06
C ASN A 302 -25.42 1.04 -24.16
N ASN A 303 -25.20 1.94 -23.21
CA ASN A 303 -25.76 3.30 -23.27
C ASN A 303 -25.24 4.06 -24.50
N ILE A 304 -23.94 4.02 -24.77
CA ILE A 304 -23.35 4.69 -25.96
C ILE A 304 -23.91 4.10 -27.26
N HIS A 305 -24.10 2.78 -27.34
CA HIS A 305 -24.71 2.16 -28.52
C HIS A 305 -26.22 2.43 -28.64
N SER A 306 -26.93 2.65 -27.53
CA SER A 306 -28.35 2.99 -27.54
C SER A 306 -28.60 4.43 -27.99
N GLU A 307 -27.71 5.36 -27.65
CA GLU A 307 -27.67 6.74 -28.13
C GLU A 307 -27.03 6.80 -29.53
N THR A 308 -27.68 6.12 -30.48
CA THR A 308 -27.21 5.96 -31.87
C THR A 308 -27.01 7.30 -32.58
N LYS A 309 -25.81 7.91 -32.43
CA LYS A 309 -25.08 8.84 -33.34
C LYS A 309 -24.11 9.80 -32.64
N VAL A 310 -23.94 9.75 -31.32
CA VAL A 310 -23.04 10.70 -30.63
C VAL A 310 -21.58 10.23 -30.77
N LYS A 311 -20.78 11.02 -31.48
CA LYS A 311 -19.33 10.87 -31.56
C LYS A 311 -18.71 11.56 -30.37
N HIS A 312 -17.86 10.86 -29.63
CA HIS A 312 -17.17 11.44 -28.50
C HIS A 312 -15.74 11.81 -28.84
N LYS A 313 -15.19 12.79 -28.14
CA LYS A 313 -13.78 13.18 -28.21
C LYS A 313 -13.25 13.53 -26.83
N LYS A 314 -11.99 13.14 -26.59
CA LYS A 314 -11.25 13.54 -25.39
C LYS A 314 -10.66 14.94 -25.59
N VAL A 315 -11.01 15.87 -24.71
CA VAL A 315 -10.50 17.24 -24.71
C VAL A 315 -9.87 17.54 -23.35
N LYS A 316 -8.73 18.22 -23.36
CA LYS A 316 -8.08 18.69 -22.14
C LYS A 316 -8.76 19.96 -21.65
N THR A 317 -9.27 19.95 -20.43
CA THR A 317 -9.89 21.08 -19.73
C THR A 317 -9.10 21.46 -18.48
N SER A 318 -9.49 22.55 -17.82
CA SER A 318 -8.86 22.99 -16.56
C SER A 318 -9.02 21.99 -15.40
N LYS A 319 -9.95 21.03 -15.52
CA LYS A 319 -10.22 19.99 -14.52
C LYS A 319 -9.65 18.61 -14.90
N GLY A 320 -8.94 18.49 -16.02
CA GLY A 320 -8.36 17.24 -16.49
C GLY A 320 -8.74 16.91 -17.93
N ILE A 321 -8.76 15.63 -18.30
CA ILE A 321 -9.25 15.19 -19.61
C ILE A 321 -10.72 14.83 -19.47
N GLU A 322 -11.58 15.47 -20.25
CA GLU A 322 -13.02 15.28 -20.24
C GLU A 322 -13.51 14.82 -21.63
N LEU A 323 -14.70 14.24 -21.63
CA LEU A 323 -15.37 13.76 -22.84
C LEU A 323 -16.40 14.77 -23.30
N PHE A 324 -16.30 15.13 -24.57
CA PHE A 324 -17.24 15.99 -25.30
C PHE A 324 -17.86 15.17 -26.43
#